data_AF-A0AA97FHS0-F1
#
_entry.id   AF-A0AA97FHS0-F1
#
_cell.length_a   1.000
_cell.length_b   1.000
_cell.length_c   1.000
_cell.angle_alpha   90.00
_cell.angle_beta   90.00
_cell.angle_gamma   90.00
#
_symmetry.space_group_name_H-M   'P 1'
#
loop_
_entity.id
_entity.type
_entity.pdbx_description
1 polymer ?
#
loop_
_entity_poly.entity_id
_entity_poly.type
_entity_poly.pdbx_seq_one_letter_code
_entity_poly.pdbx_strand_id
1 'polypeptide(L)'
;MPKHDVETAKWLGFVRRVIRSASKRVADADEIELGMLIAIRADLDAAIAAAVKGQRERGVTWAGIAAATGTTRQAAHKRWGRS
;
A
#
# COMPACT_ATOMS: atom_id res chain seq x y z
N MET A 1 1.07 23.09 -2.91
CA MET A 1 0.32 22.22 -1.97
C MET A 1 0.06 20.90 -2.68
N PRO A 2 0.44 19.73 -2.13
CA PRO A 2 0.11 18.46 -2.76
C PRO A 2 -1.42 18.35 -2.87
N LYS A 3 -1.92 18.12 -4.08
CA LYS A 3 -3.36 17.98 -4.32
C LYS A 3 -3.80 16.66 -3.71
N HIS A 4 -4.48 16.72 -2.57
CA HIS A 4 -5.19 15.56 -2.04
C HIS A 4 -6.28 15.19 -3.03
N ASP A 5 -6.13 14.05 -3.66
CA ASP A 5 -7.19 13.49 -4.47
C ASP A 5 -8.24 12.87 -3.54
N VAL A 6 -9.36 13.56 -3.41
CA VAL A 6 -10.49 13.17 -2.56
C VAL A 6 -11.12 11.88 -3.04
N GLU A 7 -11.13 11.63 -4.35
CA GLU A 7 -11.67 10.41 -4.94
C GLU A 7 -10.77 9.22 -4.58
N THR A 8 -9.47 9.36 -4.83
CA THR A 8 -8.48 8.35 -4.44
C THR A 8 -8.53 8.06 -2.93
N ALA A 9 -8.67 9.09 -2.09
CA ALA A 9 -8.79 8.91 -0.64
C ALA A 9 -10.06 8.17 -0.22
N LYS A 10 -11.22 8.48 -0.82
CA LYS A 10 -12.49 7.78 -0.58
C LYS A 10 -12.40 6.32 -1.02
N TRP A 11 -11.82 6.07 -2.19
CA TRP A 11 -11.60 4.73 -2.72
C TRP A 11 -10.68 3.90 -1.82
N LEU A 12 -9.54 4.46 -1.38
CA LEU A 12 -8.66 3.80 -0.40
C LEU A 12 -9.37 3.54 0.94
N GLY A 13 -10.26 4.44 1.38
CA GLY A 13 -11.12 4.24 2.54
C GLY A 13 -12.06 3.03 2.39
N PHE A 14 -12.61 2.83 1.19
CA PHE A 14 -13.41 1.65 0.87
C PHE A 14 -12.56 0.37 0.88
N VAL A 15 -11.41 0.35 0.21
CA VAL A 15 -10.50 -0.82 0.18
C VAL A 15 -10.13 -1.26 1.61
N ARG A 16 -9.82 -0.30 2.50
CA ARG A 16 -9.54 -0.61 3.92
C ARG A 16 -10.72 -1.28 4.62
N ARG A 17 -11.96 -0.89 4.31
CA ARG A 17 -13.16 -1.55 4.87
C ARG A 17 -13.32 -2.97 4.33
N VAL A 18 -13.04 -3.20 3.05
CA VAL A 18 -13.08 -4.53 2.44
C VAL A 18 -12.07 -5.48 3.12
N ILE A 19 -10.81 -5.05 3.28
CA ILE A 19 -9.78 -5.86 3.96
C ILE A 19 -10.19 -6.18 5.40
N ARG A 20 -10.72 -5.21 6.14
CA ARG A 20 -11.24 -5.45 7.50
C ARG A 20 -12.43 -6.41 7.51
N SER A 21 -13.26 -6.38 6.48
CA SER A 21 -14.36 -7.34 6.36
C SER A 21 -13.86 -8.74 6.01
N ALA A 22 -12.78 -8.85 5.23
CA ALA A 22 -12.16 -10.13 4.89
C ALA A 22 -11.58 -10.80 6.14
N SER A 23 -10.92 -10.05 7.03
CA SER A 23 -10.40 -10.64 8.28
C SER A 23 -11.49 -11.27 9.15
N LYS A 24 -12.70 -10.67 9.20
CA LYS A 24 -13.83 -11.24 9.94
C LYS A 24 -14.35 -12.53 9.30
N ARG A 25 -14.43 -12.56 7.97
CA ARG A 25 -14.87 -13.77 7.24
C ARG A 25 -13.87 -14.92 7.39
N VAL A 26 -12.58 -14.61 7.34
CA VAL A 26 -11.50 -15.60 7.48
C VAL A 26 -11.39 -16.13 8.91
N ALA A 27 -11.76 -15.33 9.92
CA ALA A 27 -11.78 -15.81 11.30
C ALA A 27 -12.76 -16.97 11.54
N ASP A 28 -13.81 -17.07 10.72
CA ASP A 28 -14.82 -18.13 10.77
C ASP A 28 -14.61 -19.20 9.66
N ALA A 29 -13.45 -19.20 8.97
CA ALA A 29 -13.11 -20.07 7.85
C ALA A 29 -11.89 -20.96 8.15
N ASP A 30 -11.46 -21.75 7.16
CA ASP A 30 -10.36 -22.72 7.29
C ASP A 30 -8.99 -22.09 6.93
N GLU A 31 -7.91 -22.87 7.13
CA GLU A 31 -6.53 -22.42 6.86
C GLU A 31 -6.27 -22.06 5.39
N ILE A 32 -7.07 -22.57 4.47
CA ILE A 32 -6.98 -22.27 3.03
C ILE A 32 -7.26 -20.79 2.80
N GLU A 33 -8.38 -20.28 3.33
CA GLU A 33 -8.77 -18.88 3.21
C GLU A 33 -7.79 -17.94 3.96
N LEU A 34 -7.19 -18.41 5.06
CA LEU A 34 -6.10 -17.68 5.71
C LEU A 34 -4.90 -17.52 4.76
N GLY A 35 -4.52 -18.59 4.05
CA GLY A 35 -3.49 -18.53 3.01
C GLY A 35 -3.81 -17.52 1.92
N MET A 36 -5.07 -17.47 1.46
CA MET A 36 -5.53 -16.48 0.47
C MET A 36 -5.47 -15.05 1.01
N LEU A 37 -5.87 -14.83 2.28
CA LEU A 37 -5.77 -13.52 2.91
C LEU A 37 -4.31 -13.07 3.08
N ILE A 38 -3.40 -14.00 3.36
CA ILE A 38 -1.95 -13.73 3.39
C ILE A 38 -1.44 -13.36 2.00
N ALA A 39 -1.91 -14.01 0.93
CA ALA A 39 -1.50 -13.71 -0.43
C ALA A 39 -1.79 -12.24 -0.82
N ILE A 40 -2.91 -11.69 -0.35
CA ILE A 40 -3.26 -10.27 -0.54
C ILE A 40 -2.16 -9.33 -0.03
N ARG A 41 -1.38 -9.72 0.99
CA ARG A 41 -0.25 -8.91 1.46
C ARG A 41 0.81 -8.73 0.36
N ALA A 42 1.15 -9.79 -0.36
CA ALA A 42 2.13 -9.74 -1.44
C ALA A 42 1.63 -8.85 -2.58
N ASP A 43 0.34 -8.98 -2.95
CA ASP A 43 -0.29 -8.14 -3.97
C ASP A 43 -0.27 -6.67 -3.57
N LEU A 44 -0.56 -6.37 -2.30
CA LEU A 44 -0.53 -5.00 -1.78
C LEU A 44 0.90 -4.43 -1.77
N ASP A 45 1.90 -5.21 -1.37
CA ASP A 45 3.29 -4.79 -1.41
C ASP A 45 3.75 -4.49 -2.85
N ALA A 46 3.34 -5.30 -3.83
CA ALA A 46 3.61 -5.06 -5.26
C ALA A 46 2.91 -3.80 -5.77
N ALA A 47 1.63 -3.61 -5.43
CA ALA A 47 0.88 -2.41 -5.78
C ALA A 47 1.50 -1.13 -5.19
N ILE A 48 1.99 -1.19 -3.94
CA ILE A 48 2.72 -0.07 -3.31
C ILE A 48 4.00 0.24 -4.09
N ALA A 49 4.78 -0.77 -4.48
CA ALA A 49 6.00 -0.56 -5.26
C ALA A 49 5.71 0.13 -6.61
N ALA A 50 4.67 -0.32 -7.32
CA ALA A 50 4.22 0.31 -8.57
C ALA A 50 3.76 1.77 -8.35
N ALA A 51 3.00 2.04 -7.29
CA ALA A 51 2.57 3.40 -6.96
C ALA A 51 3.75 4.32 -6.61
N VAL A 52 4.74 3.81 -5.85
CA VAL A 52 5.99 4.53 -5.55
C VAL A 52 6.76 4.83 -6.83
N LYS A 53 6.89 3.86 -7.74
CA LYS A 53 7.52 4.07 -9.06
C LYS A 53 6.81 5.18 -9.85
N GLY A 54 5.49 5.14 -9.95
CA GLY A 54 4.72 6.19 -10.64
C GLY A 54 4.87 7.58 -9.99
N GLN A 55 4.98 7.65 -8.66
CA GLN A 55 5.31 8.91 -7.98
C GLN A 55 6.74 9.39 -8.28
N ARG A 56 7.72 8.47 -8.35
CA ARG A 56 9.11 8.78 -8.71
C ARG A 56 9.22 9.33 -10.13
N GLU A 57 8.51 8.71 -11.08
CA GLU A 57 8.45 9.16 -12.48
C GLU A 57 7.85 10.57 -12.62
N ARG A 58 6.90 10.93 -11.74
CA ARG A 58 6.33 12.28 -11.65
C ARG A 58 7.20 13.29 -10.88
N GLY A 59 8.40 12.89 -10.43
CA GLY A 59 9.35 13.77 -9.75
C GLY A 59 9.21 13.86 -8.23
N VAL A 60 8.34 13.06 -7.59
CA VAL A 60 8.25 13.02 -6.11
C VAL A 60 9.57 12.49 -5.55
N THR A 61 10.21 13.22 -4.63
CA THR A 61 11.51 12.84 -4.07
C THR A 61 11.41 11.66 -3.10
N TRP A 62 12.52 10.95 -2.89
CA TRP A 62 12.61 9.93 -1.84
C TRP A 62 12.33 10.47 -0.44
N ALA A 63 12.67 11.74 -0.18
CA ALA A 63 12.32 12.40 1.07
C ALA A 63 10.80 12.63 1.18
N GLY A 64 10.14 13.02 0.09
CA GLY A 64 8.69 13.17 0.04
C GLY A 64 7.94 11.85 0.28
N ILE A 65 8.38 10.77 -0.37
CA ILE A 65 7.82 9.42 -0.14
C ILE A 65 8.05 9.01 1.31
N ALA A 66 9.26 9.19 1.84
CA ALA A 66 9.60 8.81 3.21
C ALA A 66 8.74 9.54 4.25
N ALA A 67 8.51 10.85 4.06
CA ALA A 67 7.60 11.62 4.89
C ALA A 67 6.15 11.11 4.82
N ALA A 68 5.66 10.80 3.62
CA ALA A 68 4.29 10.29 3.43
C ALA A 68 4.07 8.89 4.03
N THR A 69 5.10 8.05 4.05
CA THR A 69 5.00 6.67 4.55
C THR A 69 5.53 6.49 5.98
N GLY A 70 5.94 7.57 6.66
CA GLY A 70 6.46 7.51 8.04
C GLY A 70 7.76 6.72 8.18
N THR A 71 8.65 6.79 7.18
CA THR A 71 9.95 6.08 7.20
C THR A 71 11.11 7.03 6.92
N THR A 72 12.35 6.55 6.94
CA THR A 72 13.52 7.36 6.60
C THR A 72 13.75 7.36 5.09
N ARG A 73 14.38 8.42 4.55
CA ARG A 73 14.75 8.49 3.12
C ARG A 73 15.56 7.27 2.68
N GLN A 74 16.52 6.85 3.51
CA GLN A 74 17.37 5.70 3.23
C GLN A 74 16.56 4.39 3.23
N ALA A 75 15.63 4.22 4.17
CA ALA A 75 14.74 3.06 4.21
C ALA A 75 13.79 3.02 3.01
N ALA A 76 13.21 4.16 2.61
CA ALA A 76 12.37 4.27 1.41
C ALA A 76 13.16 3.88 0.15
N HIS A 77 14.37 4.44 -0.04
CA HIS A 77 15.23 4.12 -1.17
C HIS A 77 15.67 2.64 -1.16
N LYS A 78 16.03 2.09 0.01
CA LYS A 78 16.40 0.67 0.14
C LYS A 78 15.23 -0.25 -0.18
N ARG A 79 13.99 0.15 0.13
CA ARG A 79 12.79 -0.66 -0.06
C ARG A 79 12.29 -0.62 -1.51
N TRP A 80 12.23 0.57 -2.12
CA TRP A 80 11.59 0.77 -3.42
C TRP A 80 12.51 1.29 -4.53
N GLY A 81 13.78 1.59 -4.22
CA GLY A 81 14.75 2.10 -5.19
C GLY A 81 15.41 1.02 -6.07
N ARG A 82 15.16 -0.26 -5.78
CA ARG A 82 15.61 -1.41 -6.59
C ARG A 82 14.46 -2.07 -7.37
N SER A 83 13.27 -1.45 -7.35
CA SER A 83 12.02 -1.95 -7.92
C SER A 83 11.78 -1.42 -9.33
#